data_AF-A0A849H6N1-F1
#
_entry.id   AF-A0A849H6N1-F1
#
_cell.length_a   1.000
_cell.length_b   1.000
_cell.length_c   1.000
_cell.angle_alpha   90.00
_cell.angle_beta   90.00
_cell.angle_gamma   90.00
#
_symmetry.space_group_name_H-M   'P 1'
#
loop_
_entity.id
_entity.type
_entity.pdbx_description
1 polymer ?
#
loop_
_entity_poly.entity_id
_entity_poly.type
_entity_poly.pdbx_seq_one_letter_code
_entity_poly.pdbx_strand_id
1 'polypeptide(L)'
;STFFHAYAGAELTCQEVRFIPVRFKDAYGPVGAWFLLFKSVATNAYGGNYMQDNQYELDKWEPYGKVKPRPANIRNWLMMMDVADGKSPIYMQTADAIQRIADTAPDEKAAKKKLKELEAEAWEDFLDMTISQAILWAATNVEPEKKPSEIMACDPYFIGSHSGANGAWVSGPEDLQTDETKDEYFWGYTNMTTVPGLFAAGDASGASSHKFSSGSFTEGRIAGKAAIAYILDNNEMPNVDDAQIEALTATILKPIDMFEEHKGATTDPEVNPNYIRPKQFMYRLQKIMDEYAGGVSSQFSTNDKLLERGLELLAMLKEDQVNIAANGLHELTRGWEATHRMYQAEAHVRSVLFREETRWPGYYFRADTPSMDNDNWLAFCNCKYDRNTGEWEMIKRPVKYITQ
;
A
#
# COMPACT_ATOMS: atom_id res chain seq x y z
N SER A 1 -7.45 -0.12 -9.46
CA SER A 1 -8.77 -0.63 -9.04
C SER A 1 -9.59 0.46 -8.36
N THR A 2 -9.06 1.11 -7.31
CA THR A 2 -9.78 2.10 -6.48
C THR A 2 -10.54 3.16 -7.26
N PHE A 3 -9.92 3.80 -8.27
CA PHE A 3 -10.60 4.78 -9.11
C PHE A 3 -11.90 4.22 -9.73
N PHE A 4 -11.82 3.06 -10.39
CA PHE A 4 -12.99 2.48 -11.06
C PHE A 4 -14.07 2.05 -10.07
N HIS A 5 -13.69 1.50 -8.91
CA HIS A 5 -14.64 1.14 -7.85
C HIS A 5 -15.34 2.37 -7.28
N ALA A 6 -14.57 3.40 -6.89
CA ALA A 6 -15.11 4.66 -6.39
C ALA A 6 -16.02 5.33 -7.44
N TYR A 7 -15.57 5.40 -8.69
CA TYR A 7 -16.32 6.04 -9.78
C TYR A 7 -17.59 5.26 -10.15
N ALA A 8 -17.64 3.96 -9.92
CA ALA A 8 -18.85 3.14 -10.03
C ALA A 8 -19.79 3.27 -8.81
N GLY A 9 -19.34 3.92 -7.73
CA GLY A 9 -20.10 4.04 -6.48
C GLY A 9 -19.97 2.83 -5.56
N ALA A 10 -18.95 1.98 -5.73
CA ALA A 10 -18.68 0.89 -4.82
C ALA A 10 -18.08 1.43 -3.50
N GLU A 11 -18.51 0.85 -2.38
CA GLU A 11 -17.91 1.10 -1.07
C GLU A 11 -16.47 0.59 -1.07
N LEU A 12 -15.55 1.44 -0.64
CA LEU A 12 -14.16 1.12 -0.35
C LEU A 12 -13.99 0.89 1.14
N THR A 13 -13.00 0.08 1.52
CA THR A 13 -12.68 -0.23 2.92
C THR A 13 -11.20 -0.06 3.17
N CYS A 14 -10.86 0.27 4.42
CA CYS A 14 -9.49 0.26 4.95
C CYS A 14 -8.50 1.08 4.13
N GLN A 15 -8.96 2.18 3.50
CA GLN A 15 -8.12 3.02 2.65
C GLN A 15 -7.02 3.74 3.45
N GLU A 16 -7.19 3.89 4.76
CA GLU A 16 -6.18 4.36 5.71
C GLU A 16 -5.03 3.35 5.93
N VAL A 17 -5.26 2.05 5.64
CA VAL A 17 -4.29 0.99 5.88
C VAL A 17 -3.33 0.84 4.70
N ARG A 18 -2.33 1.72 4.67
CA ARG A 18 -1.16 1.62 3.79
C ARG A 18 -0.16 0.57 4.29
N PHE A 19 0.70 0.09 3.39
CA PHE A 19 1.84 -0.76 3.75
C PHE A 19 3.14 0.05 3.66
N ILE A 20 3.94 0.00 4.72
CA ILE A 20 5.33 0.45 4.71
C ILE A 20 6.24 -0.79 4.77
N PRO A 21 6.86 -1.18 3.64
CA PRO A 21 7.84 -2.25 3.66
C PRO A 21 9.15 -1.74 4.30
N VAL A 22 9.74 -2.54 5.17
CA VAL A 22 11.15 -2.40 5.52
C VAL A 22 11.95 -3.29 4.59
N ARG A 23 12.90 -2.72 3.85
CA ARG A 23 13.69 -3.40 2.82
C ARG A 23 15.15 -2.93 2.87
N PHE A 24 16.02 -3.61 2.13
CA PHE A 24 17.34 -3.07 1.88
C PHE A 24 17.24 -1.69 1.22
N LYS A 25 18.05 -0.76 1.70
CA LYS A 25 17.98 0.66 1.33
C LYS A 25 18.23 0.85 -0.17
N ASP A 26 17.56 1.86 -0.74
CA ASP A 26 17.62 2.32 -2.14
C ASP A 26 17.02 1.36 -3.19
N ALA A 27 17.47 0.11 -3.27
CA ALA A 27 17.00 -0.85 -4.28
C ALA A 27 15.85 -1.75 -3.80
N TYR A 28 15.47 -1.65 -2.52
CA TYR A 28 14.31 -2.29 -1.91
C TYR A 28 14.30 -3.82 -2.01
N GLY A 29 15.48 -4.45 -1.96
CA GLY A 29 15.60 -5.91 -1.93
C GLY A 29 14.88 -6.55 -0.74
N PRO A 30 14.38 -7.79 -0.91
CA PRO A 30 13.65 -8.53 0.11
C PRO A 30 14.49 -8.75 1.37
N VAL A 31 13.83 -8.69 2.53
CA VAL A 31 14.45 -8.98 3.85
C VAL A 31 13.88 -10.24 4.50
N GLY A 32 12.89 -10.87 3.84
CA GLY A 32 12.15 -12.02 4.37
C GLY A 32 13.05 -13.22 4.61
N ALA A 33 13.82 -13.64 3.60
CA ALA A 33 14.80 -14.72 3.73
C ALA A 33 15.83 -14.39 4.82
N TRP A 34 16.36 -13.17 4.85
CA TRP A 34 17.34 -12.73 5.85
C TRP A 34 16.86 -12.85 7.29
N PHE A 35 15.63 -12.39 7.59
CA PHE A 35 15.08 -12.53 8.94
C PHE A 35 14.63 -13.96 9.26
N LEU A 36 13.99 -14.65 8.31
CA LEU A 36 13.30 -15.92 8.58
C LEU A 36 14.19 -17.15 8.37
N LEU A 37 14.99 -17.18 7.31
CA LEU A 37 15.88 -18.29 6.99
C LEU A 37 17.25 -18.08 7.65
N PHE A 38 17.89 -16.94 7.37
CA PHE A 38 19.24 -16.66 7.89
C PHE A 38 19.28 -16.22 9.36
N LYS A 39 18.11 -15.96 9.99
CA LYS A 39 17.99 -15.47 11.37
C LYS A 39 18.88 -14.25 11.64
N SER A 40 18.99 -13.38 10.64
CA SER A 40 19.71 -12.13 10.74
C SER A 40 19.06 -11.21 11.76
N VAL A 41 19.89 -10.40 12.42
CA VAL A 41 19.44 -9.38 13.37
C VAL A 41 19.63 -8.03 12.69
N ALA A 42 18.70 -7.11 12.94
CA ALA A 42 18.86 -5.72 12.53
C ALA A 42 19.25 -4.85 13.73
N THR A 43 20.21 -3.98 13.56
CA THR A 43 20.71 -3.07 14.61
C THR A 43 20.77 -1.64 14.11
N ASN A 44 20.76 -0.68 15.04
CA ASN A 44 21.07 0.71 14.73
C ASN A 44 22.59 0.93 14.53
N ALA A 45 23.01 2.16 14.25
CA ALA A 45 24.40 2.52 13.97
C ALA A 45 25.37 2.29 15.14
N TYR A 46 24.84 2.18 16.35
CA TYR A 46 25.60 1.92 17.58
C TYR A 46 25.61 0.45 17.99
N GLY A 47 25.05 -0.44 17.15
CA GLY A 47 24.92 -1.87 17.43
C GLY A 47 23.75 -2.24 18.35
N GLY A 48 22.91 -1.28 18.73
CA GLY A 48 21.71 -1.52 19.54
C GLY A 48 20.64 -2.29 18.77
N ASN A 49 19.98 -3.23 19.43
CA ASN A 49 18.90 -4.01 18.85
C ASN A 49 17.57 -3.34 19.17
N TYR A 50 17.06 -2.51 18.26
CA TYR A 50 15.83 -1.73 18.46
C TYR A 50 14.62 -2.60 18.85
N MET A 51 14.58 -3.88 18.46
CA MET A 51 13.49 -4.80 18.83
C MET A 51 13.50 -5.21 20.29
N GLN A 52 14.65 -5.10 20.96
CA GLN A 52 14.88 -5.37 22.39
C GLN A 52 14.94 -4.07 23.18
N ASP A 53 15.72 -3.09 22.70
CA ASP A 53 15.95 -1.82 23.38
C ASP A 53 14.63 -1.03 23.52
N ASN A 54 13.76 -1.08 22.50
CA ASN A 54 12.46 -0.41 22.50
C ASN A 54 11.30 -1.33 22.92
N GLN A 55 11.56 -2.47 23.59
CA GLN A 55 10.49 -3.42 23.96
C GLN A 55 9.44 -2.86 24.93
N TYR A 56 9.78 -1.82 25.70
CA TYR A 56 8.87 -1.15 26.62
C TYR A 56 7.68 -0.51 25.89
N GLU A 57 7.87 -0.14 24.63
CA GLU A 57 6.84 0.48 23.80
C GLU A 57 5.70 -0.50 23.46
N LEU A 58 5.96 -1.82 23.52
CA LEU A 58 4.98 -2.84 23.19
C LEU A 58 3.76 -2.83 24.11
N ASP A 59 3.90 -2.34 25.34
CA ASP A 59 2.83 -2.30 26.35
C ASP A 59 1.71 -1.33 25.92
N LYS A 60 2.04 -0.29 25.14
CA LYS A 60 1.05 0.67 24.62
C LYS A 60 0.13 0.09 23.56
N TRP A 61 0.51 -1.04 22.96
CA TRP A 61 -0.17 -1.64 21.80
C TRP A 61 -0.85 -2.96 22.16
N GLU A 62 -1.12 -3.21 23.44
CA GLU A 62 -1.76 -4.45 23.88
C GLU A 62 -3.22 -4.58 23.38
N PRO A 63 -3.67 -5.80 23.01
CA PRO A 63 -2.93 -7.07 23.12
C PRO A 63 -1.93 -7.32 21.97
N TYR A 64 -2.00 -6.56 20.88
CA TYR A 64 -1.30 -6.84 19.63
C TYR A 64 0.23 -6.75 19.72
N GLY A 65 0.76 -5.86 20.57
CA GLY A 65 2.19 -5.72 20.84
C GLY A 65 2.85 -6.97 21.42
N LYS A 66 2.06 -7.87 22.03
CA LYS A 66 2.52 -9.11 22.67
C LYS A 66 2.34 -10.35 21.80
N VAL A 67 1.67 -10.25 20.66
CA VAL A 67 1.46 -11.37 19.73
C VAL A 67 2.77 -11.81 19.07
N LYS A 68 2.91 -13.12 18.81
CA LYS A 68 4.03 -13.72 18.08
C LYS A 68 3.52 -14.47 16.84
N PRO A 69 4.01 -14.16 15.62
CA PRO A 69 4.97 -13.09 15.29
C PRO A 69 4.39 -11.68 15.55
N ARG A 70 5.26 -10.73 15.91
CA ARG A 70 4.85 -9.33 16.13
C ARG A 70 4.31 -8.71 14.82
N PRO A 71 3.19 -7.95 14.86
CA PRO A 71 2.65 -7.26 13.69
C PRO A 71 3.70 -6.40 12.99
N ALA A 72 3.68 -6.39 11.66
CA ALA A 72 4.73 -5.74 10.86
C ALA A 72 4.84 -4.23 11.12
N ASN A 73 3.71 -3.54 11.25
CA ASN A 73 3.65 -2.13 11.60
C ASN A 73 4.34 -1.84 12.95
N ILE A 74 4.08 -2.63 13.99
CA ILE A 74 4.74 -2.45 15.31
C ILE A 74 6.25 -2.69 15.21
N ARG A 75 6.70 -3.68 14.42
CA ARG A 75 8.15 -3.87 14.19
C ARG A 75 8.78 -2.67 13.50
N ASN A 76 8.09 -2.11 12.50
CA ASN A 76 8.53 -0.88 11.85
C ASN A 76 8.60 0.29 12.84
N TRP A 77 7.60 0.43 13.72
CA TRP A 77 7.53 1.50 14.71
C TRP A 77 8.76 1.51 15.63
N LEU A 78 9.14 0.34 16.17
CA LEU A 78 10.33 0.26 17.04
C LEU A 78 11.63 0.65 16.32
N MET A 79 11.75 0.33 15.03
CA MET A 79 12.87 0.78 14.20
C MET A 79 12.81 2.30 13.99
N MET A 80 11.64 2.82 13.66
CA MET A 80 11.43 4.25 13.39
C MET A 80 11.68 5.13 14.62
N MET A 81 11.46 4.64 15.84
CA MET A 81 11.86 5.35 17.07
C MET A 81 13.36 5.60 17.11
N ASP A 82 14.17 4.58 16.78
CA ASP A 82 15.62 4.74 16.71
C ASP A 82 16.05 5.68 15.57
N VAL A 83 15.34 5.66 14.44
CA VAL A 83 15.56 6.61 13.34
C VAL A 83 15.29 8.04 13.80
N ALA A 84 14.17 8.28 14.50
CA ALA A 84 13.77 9.58 15.02
C ALA A 84 14.74 10.10 16.11
N ASP A 85 15.31 9.20 16.90
CA ASP A 85 16.36 9.50 17.89
C ASP A 85 17.74 9.77 17.25
N GLY A 86 17.86 9.70 15.92
CA GLY A 86 19.12 9.91 15.21
C GLY A 86 20.11 8.75 15.31
N LYS A 87 19.64 7.53 15.61
CA LYS A 87 20.48 6.32 15.71
C LYS A 87 20.68 5.59 14.38
N SER A 88 20.15 6.13 13.29
CA SER A 88 20.40 5.65 11.92
C SER A 88 21.90 5.74 11.53
N PRO A 89 22.37 4.96 10.54
CA PRO A 89 21.63 3.99 9.71
C PRO A 89 21.20 2.72 10.47
N ILE A 90 20.18 2.04 9.95
CA ILE A 90 19.78 0.72 10.43
C ILE A 90 20.40 -0.34 9.52
N TYR A 91 21.08 -1.32 10.11
CA TYR A 91 21.81 -2.36 9.40
C TYR A 91 21.17 -3.72 9.58
N MET A 92 21.00 -4.45 8.48
CA MET A 92 20.84 -5.90 8.50
C MET A 92 22.22 -6.55 8.64
N GLN A 93 22.44 -7.30 9.72
CA GLN A 93 23.72 -7.95 10.02
C GLN A 93 23.91 -9.25 9.22
N THR A 94 24.00 -9.12 7.89
CA THR A 94 24.12 -10.25 6.94
C THR A 94 25.36 -11.09 7.19
N ALA A 95 26.52 -10.45 7.41
CA ALA A 95 27.80 -11.13 7.63
C ALA A 95 27.75 -11.99 8.90
N ASP A 96 27.28 -11.43 10.01
CA ASP A 96 27.12 -12.15 11.27
C ASP A 96 26.09 -13.29 11.17
N ALA A 97 25.04 -13.10 10.36
CA ALA A 97 24.05 -14.16 10.12
C ALA A 97 24.65 -15.34 9.37
N ILE A 98 25.37 -15.08 8.28
CA ILE A 98 26.04 -16.11 7.47
C ILE A 98 27.10 -16.83 8.32
N GLN A 99 27.94 -16.08 9.02
CA GLN A 99 29.00 -16.64 9.86
C GLN A 99 28.44 -17.54 10.96
N ARG A 100 27.40 -17.09 11.68
CA ARG A 100 26.74 -17.90 12.73
C ARG A 100 26.23 -19.23 12.21
N ILE A 101 25.72 -19.29 10.98
CA ILE A 101 25.25 -20.56 10.39
C ILE A 101 26.45 -21.41 9.97
N ALA A 102 27.48 -20.81 9.36
CA ALA A 102 28.70 -21.52 8.97
C ALA A 102 29.41 -22.17 10.17
N ASP A 103 29.41 -21.51 11.32
CA ASP A 103 30.02 -21.99 12.57
C ASP A 103 29.31 -23.22 13.17
N THR A 104 28.08 -23.54 12.72
CA THR A 104 27.39 -24.77 13.13
C THR A 104 27.88 -26.01 12.39
N ALA A 105 28.73 -25.85 11.38
CA ALA A 105 29.24 -26.97 10.61
C ALA A 105 30.26 -27.81 11.41
N PRO A 106 30.29 -29.14 11.23
CA PRO A 106 31.12 -30.04 12.03
C PRO A 106 32.62 -29.95 11.74
N ASP A 107 33.00 -29.46 10.56
CA ASP A 107 34.39 -29.30 10.13
C ASP A 107 34.55 -28.19 9.08
N GLU A 108 35.80 -27.80 8.78
CA GLU A 108 36.12 -26.70 7.85
C GLU A 108 35.64 -26.97 6.42
N LYS A 109 35.62 -28.23 5.98
CA LYS A 109 35.15 -28.60 4.63
C LYS A 109 33.63 -28.45 4.54
N ALA A 110 32.91 -28.89 5.57
CA ALA A 110 31.48 -28.71 5.70
C ALA A 110 31.11 -27.22 5.82
N ALA A 111 31.88 -26.43 6.57
CA ALA A 111 31.69 -24.98 6.68
C ALA A 111 31.84 -24.28 5.33
N LYS A 112 32.89 -24.58 4.56
CA LYS A 112 33.09 -24.03 3.20
C LYS A 112 31.98 -24.42 2.23
N LYS A 113 31.48 -25.66 2.31
CA LYS A 113 30.34 -26.09 1.49
C LYS A 113 29.08 -25.32 1.90
N LYS A 114 28.82 -25.19 3.20
CA LYS A 114 27.64 -24.50 3.71
C LYS A 114 27.66 -23.01 3.37
N LEU A 115 28.82 -22.36 3.44
CA LEU A 115 29.00 -20.97 3.01
C LEU A 115 28.61 -20.77 1.55
N LYS A 116 29.04 -21.65 0.64
CA LYS A 116 28.65 -21.58 -0.78
C LYS A 116 27.16 -21.79 -1.00
N GLU A 117 26.54 -22.69 -0.24
CA GLU A 117 25.09 -22.90 -0.29
C GLU A 117 24.34 -21.65 0.20
N LEU A 118 24.75 -21.07 1.33
CA LEU A 118 24.16 -19.85 1.90
C LEU A 118 24.34 -18.63 0.98
N GLU A 119 25.51 -18.51 0.35
CA GLU A 119 25.79 -17.48 -0.64
C GLU A 119 24.85 -17.62 -1.84
N ALA A 120 24.70 -18.83 -2.39
CA ALA A 120 23.78 -19.08 -3.50
C ALA A 120 22.32 -18.76 -3.12
N GLU A 121 21.85 -19.21 -1.96
CA GLU A 121 20.50 -18.91 -1.45
C GLU A 121 20.29 -17.40 -1.25
N ALA A 122 21.30 -16.68 -0.74
CA ALA A 122 21.24 -15.24 -0.52
C ALA A 122 21.16 -14.45 -1.84
N TRP A 123 21.89 -14.88 -2.86
CA TRP A 123 21.82 -14.26 -4.19
C TRP A 123 20.54 -14.63 -4.94
N GLU A 124 20.08 -15.88 -4.84
CA GLU A 124 18.82 -16.35 -5.45
C GLU A 124 17.63 -15.52 -4.96
N ASP A 125 17.55 -15.22 -3.65
CA ASP A 125 16.50 -14.35 -3.08
C ASP A 125 16.42 -12.98 -3.76
N PHE A 126 17.53 -12.44 -4.27
CA PHE A 126 17.53 -11.18 -5.01
C PHE A 126 17.32 -11.37 -6.51
N LEU A 127 17.95 -12.38 -7.10
CA LEU A 127 17.90 -12.61 -8.55
C LEU A 127 16.50 -13.05 -9.01
N ASP A 128 15.73 -13.73 -8.15
CA ASP A 128 14.39 -14.22 -8.48
C ASP A 128 13.30 -13.15 -8.39
N MET A 129 13.52 -12.05 -7.65
CA MET A 129 12.45 -11.06 -7.44
C MET A 129 12.86 -9.59 -7.43
N THR A 130 14.12 -9.25 -7.16
CA THR A 130 14.57 -7.83 -7.08
C THR A 130 16.04 -7.70 -7.49
N ILE A 131 16.30 -7.90 -8.79
CA ILE A 131 17.64 -7.84 -9.39
C ILE A 131 18.35 -6.51 -9.11
N SER A 132 17.60 -5.40 -8.96
CA SER A 132 18.16 -4.10 -8.60
C SER A 132 18.97 -4.13 -7.31
N GLN A 133 18.62 -4.97 -6.32
CA GLN A 133 19.39 -5.10 -5.08
C GLN A 133 20.73 -5.80 -5.33
N ALA A 134 20.74 -6.85 -6.16
CA ALA A 134 21.96 -7.52 -6.60
C ALA A 134 22.88 -6.54 -7.36
N ILE A 135 22.31 -5.72 -8.24
CA ILE A 135 23.04 -4.65 -8.96
C ILE A 135 23.59 -3.61 -7.99
N LEU A 136 22.82 -3.19 -6.99
CA LEU A 136 23.26 -2.23 -5.99
C LEU A 136 24.45 -2.77 -5.20
N TRP A 137 24.38 -4.01 -4.75
CA TRP A 137 25.50 -4.65 -4.04
C TRP A 137 26.74 -4.78 -4.90
N ALA A 138 26.59 -5.16 -6.17
CA ALA A 138 27.69 -5.16 -7.13
C ALA A 138 28.29 -3.75 -7.32
N ALA A 139 27.45 -2.71 -7.46
CA ALA A 139 27.88 -1.33 -7.68
C ALA A 139 28.54 -0.68 -6.44
N THR A 140 28.26 -1.20 -5.25
CA THR A 140 28.76 -0.67 -3.96
C THR A 140 29.80 -1.58 -3.29
N ASN A 141 30.31 -2.58 -4.03
CA ASN A 141 31.25 -3.59 -3.56
C ASN A 141 30.78 -4.21 -2.23
N VAL A 142 29.52 -4.64 -2.19
CA VAL A 142 28.92 -5.32 -1.04
C VAL A 142 28.97 -6.82 -1.24
N GLU A 143 29.75 -7.46 -0.38
CA GLU A 143 29.80 -8.91 -0.21
C GLU A 143 29.06 -9.23 1.10
N PRO A 144 27.86 -9.86 1.04
CA PRO A 144 26.96 -9.99 2.18
C PRO A 144 27.54 -10.81 3.34
N GLU A 145 28.51 -11.68 3.06
CA GLU A 145 29.25 -12.48 4.02
C GLU A 145 30.37 -11.69 4.73
N LYS A 146 30.73 -10.49 4.25
CA LYS A 146 31.82 -9.67 4.80
C LYS A 146 31.37 -8.42 5.51
N LYS A 147 30.26 -7.80 5.08
CA LYS A 147 29.73 -6.58 5.72
C LYS A 147 28.20 -6.54 5.71
N PRO A 148 27.58 -5.84 6.68
CA PRO A 148 26.14 -5.64 6.71
C PRO A 148 25.67 -4.73 5.57
N SER A 149 24.35 -4.65 5.39
CA SER A 149 23.70 -3.72 4.46
C SER A 149 22.61 -2.90 5.15
N GLU A 150 22.48 -1.64 4.73
CA GLU A 150 21.46 -0.75 5.27
C GLU A 150 20.06 -1.23 4.91
N ILE A 151 19.14 -1.09 5.86
CA ILE A 151 17.69 -1.26 5.64
C ILE A 151 16.98 0.04 6.00
N MET A 152 15.83 0.27 5.36
CA MET A 152 14.99 1.42 5.64
C MET A 152 13.51 1.06 5.53
N ALA A 153 12.67 1.84 6.20
CA ALA A 153 11.26 1.92 5.86
C ALA A 153 11.10 2.70 4.54
N CYS A 154 10.51 2.07 3.54
CA CYS A 154 10.26 2.67 2.23
C CYS A 154 9.09 3.65 2.26
N ASP A 155 8.76 4.22 1.10
CA ASP A 155 7.54 5.00 0.90
C ASP A 155 6.26 4.19 1.20
N PRO A 156 5.15 4.86 1.57
CA PRO A 156 3.82 4.26 1.62
C PRO A 156 3.35 3.62 0.31
N TYR A 157 2.83 2.39 0.38
CA TYR A 157 2.14 1.73 -0.74
C TYR A 157 0.69 1.36 -0.41
N PHE A 158 -0.18 1.50 -1.40
CA PHE A 158 -1.57 1.07 -1.35
C PHE A 158 -1.71 -0.31 -2.00
N ILE A 159 -1.76 -1.35 -1.18
CA ILE A 159 -1.82 -2.75 -1.62
C ILE A 159 -2.74 -3.57 -0.70
N GLY A 160 -3.75 -4.23 -1.25
CA GLY A 160 -4.76 -4.99 -0.50
C GLY A 160 -4.39 -6.47 -0.28
N SER A 161 -3.54 -7.03 -1.14
CA SER A 161 -3.16 -8.45 -1.10
C SER A 161 -1.96 -8.77 -0.22
N HIS A 162 -1.11 -7.78 0.07
CA HIS A 162 0.10 -7.98 0.89
C HIS A 162 -0.19 -7.64 2.36
N SER A 163 0.48 -6.66 2.95
CA SER A 163 0.36 -6.31 4.37
C SER A 163 -0.36 -4.98 4.59
N GLY A 164 -0.84 -4.35 3.51
CA GLY A 164 -1.89 -3.33 3.59
C GLY A 164 -3.26 -3.98 3.47
N ALA A 165 -4.32 -3.20 3.65
CA ALA A 165 -5.70 -3.72 3.66
C ALA A 165 -6.68 -2.91 2.80
N ASN A 166 -6.20 -1.91 2.07
CA ASN A 166 -7.05 -1.05 1.23
C ASN A 166 -7.60 -1.82 0.01
N GLY A 167 -8.85 -1.53 -0.34
CA GLY A 167 -9.52 -2.04 -1.53
C GLY A 167 -11.04 -1.81 -1.47
N ALA A 168 -11.80 -2.48 -2.33
CA ALA A 168 -13.26 -2.49 -2.26
C ALA A 168 -13.75 -3.30 -1.04
N TRP A 169 -14.88 -2.87 -0.47
CA TRP A 169 -15.68 -3.68 0.44
C TRP A 169 -16.41 -4.74 -0.38
N VAL A 170 -16.21 -6.01 -0.04
CA VAL A 170 -16.70 -7.16 -0.82
C VAL A 170 -17.46 -8.15 0.03
N SER A 171 -18.44 -8.81 -0.56
CA SER A 171 -19.23 -9.85 0.09
C SER A 171 -18.34 -11.05 0.39
N GLY A 172 -18.47 -11.59 1.60
CA GLY A 172 -17.89 -12.86 2.00
C GLY A 172 -18.66 -14.05 1.41
N PRO A 173 -18.25 -15.28 1.75
CA PRO A 173 -18.97 -16.50 1.41
C PRO A 173 -20.04 -16.82 2.47
N GLU A 174 -21.19 -17.35 2.02
CA GLU A 174 -22.37 -17.59 2.88
C GLU A 174 -22.07 -18.58 4.02
N ASP A 175 -21.30 -19.63 3.72
CA ASP A 175 -21.00 -20.74 4.62
C ASP A 175 -20.05 -20.37 5.78
N LEU A 176 -19.45 -19.18 5.73
CA LEU A 176 -18.65 -18.63 6.83
C LEU A 176 -19.42 -17.62 7.67
N GLN A 177 -20.68 -17.29 7.34
CA GLN A 177 -21.41 -16.27 8.08
C GLN A 177 -22.04 -16.83 9.36
N THR A 178 -22.06 -16.01 10.40
CA THR A 178 -22.85 -16.21 11.62
C THR A 178 -24.13 -15.37 11.54
N ASP A 179 -25.07 -15.59 12.48
CA ASP A 179 -26.27 -14.74 12.59
C ASP A 179 -25.92 -13.26 12.76
N GLU A 180 -24.77 -12.95 13.36
CA GLU A 180 -24.32 -11.56 13.55
C GLU A 180 -23.70 -10.96 12.29
N THR A 181 -23.05 -11.75 11.44
CA THR A 181 -22.33 -11.25 10.25
C THR A 181 -23.17 -11.31 8.97
N LYS A 182 -24.19 -12.15 8.91
CA LYS A 182 -24.95 -12.46 7.69
C LYS A 182 -25.51 -11.24 6.97
N ASP A 183 -26.01 -10.25 7.72
CA ASP A 183 -26.65 -9.06 7.13
C ASP A 183 -25.66 -7.98 6.67
N GLU A 184 -24.38 -8.08 7.04
CA GLU A 184 -23.37 -7.05 6.73
C GLU A 184 -22.20 -7.57 5.89
N TYR A 185 -21.80 -8.82 6.09
CA TYR A 185 -20.64 -9.42 5.42
C TYR A 185 -21.03 -10.36 4.29
N PHE A 186 -22.33 -10.52 4.01
CA PHE A 186 -22.81 -11.32 2.89
C PHE A 186 -24.05 -10.70 2.23
N TRP A 187 -24.01 -10.52 0.92
CA TRP A 187 -25.15 -9.99 0.16
C TRP A 187 -25.33 -10.67 -1.20
N GLY A 188 -25.01 -11.98 -1.26
CA GLY A 188 -25.36 -12.85 -2.39
C GLY A 188 -24.16 -13.56 -3.00
N TYR A 189 -23.22 -12.81 -3.61
CA TYR A 189 -22.12 -13.40 -4.37
C TYR A 189 -20.77 -13.02 -3.77
N THR A 190 -19.98 -14.02 -3.38
CA THR A 190 -18.64 -13.83 -2.82
C THR A 190 -17.77 -12.98 -3.72
N ASN A 191 -17.01 -12.05 -3.14
CA ASN A 191 -16.15 -11.07 -3.81
C ASN A 191 -16.90 -10.02 -4.67
N MET A 192 -18.23 -10.01 -4.69
CA MET A 192 -19.00 -8.91 -5.29
C MET A 192 -18.88 -7.66 -4.41
N THR A 193 -18.66 -6.51 -5.02
CA THR A 193 -18.70 -5.22 -4.32
C THR A 193 -20.13 -4.83 -3.96
N THR A 194 -20.32 -3.65 -3.37
CA THR A 194 -21.67 -3.09 -3.15
C THR A 194 -22.37 -2.64 -4.45
N VAL A 195 -21.67 -2.67 -5.59
CA VAL A 195 -22.24 -2.45 -6.93
C VAL A 195 -22.54 -3.81 -7.56
N PRO A 196 -23.81 -4.13 -7.87
CA PRO A 196 -24.19 -5.41 -8.47
C PRO A 196 -23.43 -5.69 -9.76
N GLY A 197 -22.92 -6.93 -9.91
CA GLY A 197 -22.16 -7.36 -11.08
C GLY A 197 -20.70 -6.89 -11.14
N LEU A 198 -20.26 -6.03 -10.21
CA LEU A 198 -18.86 -5.61 -10.09
C LEU A 198 -18.15 -6.43 -9.00
N PHE A 199 -17.12 -7.18 -9.37
CA PHE A 199 -16.34 -8.04 -8.48
C PHE A 199 -14.92 -7.51 -8.28
N ALA A 200 -14.32 -7.83 -7.13
CA ALA A 200 -12.94 -7.45 -6.83
C ALA A 200 -12.15 -8.61 -6.21
N ALA A 201 -10.88 -8.74 -6.60
CA ALA A 201 -9.95 -9.75 -6.08
C ALA A 201 -8.50 -9.23 -6.11
N GLY A 202 -7.61 -9.90 -5.39
CA GLY A 202 -6.21 -9.52 -5.22
C GLY A 202 -6.08 -8.18 -4.48
N ASP A 203 -5.37 -7.23 -5.08
CA ASP A 203 -5.25 -5.87 -4.53
C ASP A 203 -6.53 -5.04 -4.70
N ALA A 204 -7.50 -5.51 -5.46
CA ALA A 204 -8.75 -4.79 -5.68
C ALA A 204 -9.74 -4.96 -4.51
N SER A 205 -9.64 -6.03 -3.73
CA SER A 205 -10.47 -6.30 -2.55
C SER A 205 -9.73 -5.95 -1.25
N GLY A 206 -10.39 -5.18 -0.39
CA GLY A 206 -9.85 -4.72 0.88
C GLY A 206 -10.18 -5.66 2.05
N ALA A 207 -9.78 -5.26 3.25
CA ALA A 207 -10.07 -5.90 4.54
C ALA A 207 -9.70 -7.39 4.67
N SER A 208 -8.93 -7.94 3.71
CA SER A 208 -8.61 -9.36 3.60
C SER A 208 -7.16 -9.57 3.18
N SER A 209 -6.23 -8.95 3.91
CA SER A 209 -4.79 -8.94 3.66
C SER A 209 -4.12 -10.33 3.68
N HIS A 210 -2.81 -10.39 3.45
CA HIS A 210 -1.98 -11.59 3.51
C HIS A 210 -2.33 -12.68 2.49
N LYS A 211 -2.86 -12.25 1.34
CA LYS A 211 -3.14 -13.09 0.18
C LYS A 211 -1.86 -13.45 -0.59
N PHE A 212 -0.99 -12.46 -0.84
CA PHE A 212 0.20 -12.61 -1.69
C PHE A 212 -0.14 -13.19 -3.07
N SER A 213 0.83 -13.76 -3.78
CA SER A 213 0.62 -14.31 -5.12
C SER A 213 -0.42 -15.44 -5.16
N SER A 214 -0.26 -16.45 -4.29
CA SER A 214 -1.13 -17.64 -4.26
C SER A 214 -2.55 -17.32 -3.80
N GLY A 215 -2.71 -16.50 -2.77
CA GLY A 215 -4.01 -16.05 -2.27
C GLY A 215 -4.70 -15.12 -3.24
N SER A 216 -3.99 -14.20 -3.91
CA SER A 216 -4.58 -13.34 -4.94
C SER A 216 -5.10 -14.15 -6.13
N PHE A 217 -4.32 -15.14 -6.58
CA PHE A 217 -4.75 -16.07 -7.62
C PHE A 217 -5.99 -16.87 -7.18
N THR A 218 -6.00 -17.34 -5.93
CA THR A 218 -7.11 -18.11 -5.36
C THR A 218 -8.37 -17.27 -5.22
N GLU A 219 -8.26 -16.04 -4.72
CA GLU A 219 -9.38 -15.09 -4.62
C GLU A 219 -9.94 -14.75 -6.01
N GLY A 220 -9.08 -14.62 -7.03
CA GLY A 220 -9.52 -14.49 -8.42
C GLY A 220 -10.35 -15.69 -8.90
N ARG A 221 -10.00 -16.92 -8.49
CA ARG A 221 -10.80 -18.12 -8.80
C ARG A 221 -12.17 -18.10 -8.11
N ILE A 222 -12.21 -17.65 -6.85
CA ILE A 222 -13.45 -17.51 -6.07
C ILE A 222 -14.37 -16.48 -6.74
N ALA A 223 -13.86 -15.27 -6.99
CA ALA A 223 -14.59 -14.21 -7.66
C ALA A 223 -15.07 -14.64 -9.07
N GLY A 224 -14.24 -15.36 -9.83
CA GLY A 224 -14.61 -15.87 -11.15
C GLY A 224 -15.78 -16.87 -11.11
N LYS A 225 -15.78 -17.79 -10.13
CA LYS A 225 -16.92 -18.71 -9.94
C LYS A 225 -18.19 -17.96 -9.53
N ALA A 226 -18.06 -17.00 -8.60
CA ALA A 226 -19.18 -16.20 -8.13
C ALA A 226 -19.77 -15.30 -9.23
N ALA A 227 -18.93 -14.72 -10.10
CA ALA A 227 -19.38 -13.94 -11.24
C ALA A 227 -20.16 -14.79 -12.26
N ILE A 228 -19.74 -16.04 -12.51
CA ILE A 228 -20.52 -16.97 -13.36
C ILE A 228 -21.89 -17.24 -12.74
N ALA A 229 -21.96 -17.49 -11.43
CA ALA A 229 -23.24 -17.69 -10.74
C ALA A 229 -24.14 -16.44 -10.87
N TYR A 230 -23.58 -15.25 -10.66
CA TYR A 230 -24.31 -13.98 -10.85
C TYR A 230 -24.87 -13.84 -12.26
N ILE A 231 -24.09 -14.17 -13.30
CA ILE A 231 -24.53 -14.11 -14.70
C ILE A 231 -25.65 -15.10 -14.99
N LEU A 232 -25.63 -16.30 -14.40
CA LEU A 232 -26.70 -17.28 -14.60
C LEU A 232 -28.02 -16.84 -13.97
N ASP A 233 -27.96 -16.16 -12.83
CA ASP A 233 -29.14 -15.62 -12.14
C ASP A 233 -29.61 -14.29 -12.76
N ASN A 234 -28.71 -13.55 -13.43
CA ASN A 234 -28.95 -12.24 -14.07
C ASN A 234 -28.54 -12.30 -15.54
N ASN A 235 -29.26 -13.10 -16.32
CA ASN A 235 -28.87 -13.47 -17.70
C ASN A 235 -29.24 -12.44 -18.77
N GLU A 236 -29.62 -11.22 -18.38
CA GLU A 236 -29.90 -10.12 -19.28
C GLU A 236 -28.66 -9.23 -19.44
N MET A 237 -28.34 -8.85 -20.68
CA MET A 237 -27.25 -7.90 -20.90
C MET A 237 -27.61 -6.52 -20.32
N PRO A 238 -26.68 -5.85 -19.62
CA PRO A 238 -26.92 -4.49 -19.16
C PRO A 238 -27.09 -3.54 -20.35
N ASN A 239 -28.08 -2.66 -20.28
CA ASN A 239 -28.25 -1.58 -21.25
C ASN A 239 -27.22 -0.48 -20.96
N VAL A 240 -26.31 -0.23 -21.91
CA VAL A 240 -25.31 0.83 -21.81
C VAL A 240 -25.78 2.03 -22.63
N ASP A 241 -25.69 3.22 -22.06
CA ASP A 241 -26.07 4.46 -22.73
C ASP A 241 -24.98 4.93 -23.72
N ASP A 242 -25.29 4.94 -25.01
CA ASP A 242 -24.38 5.38 -26.07
C ASP A 242 -23.91 6.83 -25.86
N ALA A 243 -24.79 7.71 -25.34
CA ALA A 243 -24.41 9.09 -25.04
C ALA A 243 -23.35 9.15 -23.92
N GLN A 244 -23.42 8.23 -22.95
CA GLN A 244 -22.41 8.11 -21.90
C GLN A 244 -21.09 7.59 -22.49
N ILE A 245 -21.13 6.64 -23.43
CA ILE A 245 -19.92 6.15 -24.13
C ILE A 245 -19.24 7.30 -24.87
N GLU A 246 -19.98 8.05 -25.69
CA GLU A 246 -19.43 9.19 -26.44
C GLU A 246 -18.81 10.25 -25.52
N ALA A 247 -19.49 10.61 -24.43
CA ALA A 247 -18.99 11.55 -23.44
C ALA A 247 -17.70 11.06 -22.74
N LEU A 248 -17.64 9.76 -22.41
CA LEU A 248 -16.44 9.15 -21.84
C LEU A 248 -15.30 9.10 -22.85
N THR A 249 -15.56 8.78 -24.12
CA THR A 249 -14.55 8.80 -25.18
C THR A 249 -13.96 10.20 -25.35
N ALA A 250 -14.80 11.25 -25.40
CA ALA A 250 -14.33 12.64 -25.45
C ALA A 250 -13.49 12.99 -24.22
N THR A 251 -13.93 12.59 -23.02
CA THR A 251 -13.17 12.82 -21.78
C THR A 251 -11.82 12.10 -21.80
N ILE A 252 -11.80 10.84 -22.25
CA ILE A 252 -10.59 10.00 -22.35
C ILE A 252 -9.56 10.63 -23.27
N LEU A 253 -9.99 11.19 -24.41
CA LEU A 253 -9.10 11.74 -25.43
C LEU A 253 -8.76 13.23 -25.22
N LYS A 254 -9.52 13.95 -24.39
CA LYS A 254 -9.29 15.38 -24.08
C LYS A 254 -7.82 15.75 -23.82
N PRO A 255 -7.00 14.97 -23.10
CA PRO A 255 -5.61 15.34 -22.89
C PRO A 255 -4.78 15.48 -24.17
N ILE A 256 -5.09 14.72 -25.22
CA ILE A 256 -4.43 14.87 -26.53
C ILE A 256 -4.83 16.20 -27.15
N ASP A 257 -6.13 16.52 -27.13
CA ASP A 257 -6.64 17.77 -27.68
C ASP A 257 -6.06 18.99 -26.94
N MET A 258 -5.98 18.94 -25.60
CA MET A 258 -5.36 19.99 -24.78
C MET A 258 -3.89 20.22 -25.11
N PHE A 259 -3.15 19.16 -25.42
CA PHE A 259 -1.76 19.31 -25.86
C PHE A 259 -1.70 19.98 -27.24
N GLU A 260 -2.44 19.48 -28.21
CA GLU A 260 -2.43 19.99 -29.58
C GLU A 260 -2.88 21.45 -29.68
N GLU A 261 -3.92 21.83 -28.94
CA GLU A 261 -4.46 23.20 -28.92
C GLU A 261 -3.47 24.20 -28.32
N HIS A 262 -2.83 23.86 -27.20
CA HIS A 262 -2.09 24.84 -26.40
C HIS A 262 -0.56 24.72 -26.47
N LYS A 263 0.02 23.68 -27.09
CA LYS A 263 1.48 23.50 -27.16
C LYS A 263 2.24 24.70 -27.75
N GLY A 264 1.60 25.48 -28.62
CA GLY A 264 2.19 26.67 -29.23
C GLY A 264 2.15 27.94 -28.37
N ALA A 265 1.53 27.92 -27.19
CA ALA A 265 1.43 29.09 -26.32
C ALA A 265 2.78 29.49 -25.69
N THR A 266 3.74 28.56 -25.64
CA THR A 266 5.10 28.77 -25.16
C THR A 266 6.11 28.11 -26.11
N THR A 267 7.39 28.45 -25.97
CA THR A 267 8.46 27.85 -26.78
C THR A 267 8.89 26.46 -26.30
N ASP A 268 8.54 26.11 -25.07
CA ASP A 268 8.79 24.80 -24.47
C ASP A 268 7.46 24.19 -24.03
N PRO A 269 6.97 23.11 -24.68
CA PRO A 269 5.71 22.48 -24.34
C PRO A 269 5.71 21.80 -22.96
N GLU A 270 6.85 21.67 -22.29
CA GLU A 270 6.86 21.25 -20.88
C GLU A 270 6.53 22.39 -19.92
N VAL A 271 6.60 23.66 -20.35
CA VAL A 271 6.28 24.82 -19.52
C VAL A 271 5.16 25.61 -20.18
N ASN A 272 3.91 25.32 -19.80
CA ASN A 272 2.72 25.91 -20.41
C ASN A 272 1.71 26.36 -19.36
N PRO A 273 1.11 27.56 -19.44
CA PRO A 273 0.14 28.03 -18.46
C PRO A 273 -1.26 27.42 -18.64
N ASN A 274 -1.55 26.77 -19.78
CA ASN A 274 -2.89 26.26 -20.08
C ASN A 274 -3.08 24.79 -19.68
N TYR A 275 -2.00 24.06 -19.39
CA TYR A 275 -2.08 22.64 -19.03
C TYR A 275 -0.98 22.21 -18.06
N ILE A 276 -1.15 21.01 -17.52
CA ILE A 276 -0.14 20.31 -16.74
C ILE A 276 0.24 18.99 -17.42
N ARG A 277 1.53 18.66 -17.44
CA ARG A 277 2.03 17.40 -18.01
C ARG A 277 1.85 16.26 -16.99
N PRO A 278 1.63 15.00 -17.41
CA PRO A 278 1.39 13.88 -16.48
C PRO A 278 2.46 13.72 -15.40
N LYS A 279 3.74 13.93 -15.76
CA LYS A 279 4.86 13.86 -14.82
C LYS A 279 4.80 14.97 -13.76
N GLN A 280 4.45 16.19 -14.16
CA GLN A 280 4.31 17.33 -13.25
C GLN A 280 3.15 17.12 -12.28
N PHE A 281 2.02 16.63 -12.79
CA PHE A 281 0.87 16.26 -11.98
C PHE A 281 1.25 15.20 -10.93
N MET A 282 1.95 14.14 -11.35
CA MET A 282 2.43 13.09 -10.46
C MET A 282 3.37 13.62 -9.38
N TYR A 283 4.34 14.48 -9.72
CA TYR A 283 5.25 15.07 -8.73
C TYR A 283 4.53 15.97 -7.73
N ARG A 284 3.55 16.77 -8.19
CA ARG A 284 2.71 17.56 -7.30
C ARG A 284 1.90 16.68 -6.35
N LEU A 285 1.29 15.61 -6.86
CA LEU A 285 0.57 14.63 -6.03
C LEU A 285 1.49 13.99 -4.98
N GLN A 286 2.68 13.53 -5.39
CA GLN A 286 3.65 12.92 -4.48
C GLN A 286 4.06 13.88 -3.36
N LYS A 287 4.36 15.13 -3.69
CA LYS A 287 4.71 16.16 -2.69
C LYS A 287 3.58 16.39 -1.68
N ILE A 288 2.33 16.48 -2.15
CA ILE A 288 1.17 16.63 -1.27
C ILE A 288 1.06 15.44 -0.31
N MET A 289 1.15 14.22 -0.84
CA MET A 289 1.02 13.02 -0.01
C MET A 289 2.18 12.84 0.97
N ASP A 290 3.40 13.18 0.54
CA ASP A 290 4.59 13.04 1.37
C ASP A 290 4.56 13.98 2.58
N GLU A 291 4.30 15.28 2.34
CA GLU A 291 4.34 16.30 3.39
C GLU A 291 3.13 16.24 4.33
N TYR A 292 1.93 15.96 3.80
CA TYR A 292 0.68 16.15 4.55
C TYR A 292 0.01 14.84 4.97
N ALA A 293 0.17 13.75 4.20
CA ALA A 293 -0.45 12.46 4.52
C ALA A 293 0.50 11.52 5.28
N GLY A 294 1.59 12.02 5.84
CA GLY A 294 2.58 11.22 6.58
C GLY A 294 3.42 10.32 5.66
N GLY A 295 4.09 10.90 4.67
CA GLY A 295 5.13 10.21 3.92
C GLY A 295 6.47 10.16 4.66
N VAL A 296 7.53 9.91 3.90
CA VAL A 296 8.88 9.71 4.42
C VAL A 296 9.43 11.02 5.00
N SER A 297 9.21 12.16 4.34
CA SER A 297 9.75 13.46 4.83
C SER A 297 9.12 13.91 6.15
N SER A 298 7.87 13.48 6.41
CA SER A 298 7.15 13.71 7.66
C SER A 298 7.33 12.58 8.69
N GLN A 299 8.33 11.70 8.50
CA GLN A 299 8.60 10.54 9.37
C GLN A 299 7.34 9.70 9.64
N PHE A 300 6.53 9.51 8.61
CA PHE A 300 5.27 8.76 8.64
C PHE A 300 4.21 9.29 9.62
N SER A 301 4.39 10.52 10.10
CA SER A 301 3.49 11.18 11.06
C SER A 301 2.60 12.21 10.37
N THR A 302 1.39 12.38 10.88
CA THR A 302 0.42 13.40 10.43
C THR A 302 -0.52 13.79 11.57
N ASN A 303 -1.45 14.72 11.33
CA ASN A 303 -2.52 15.13 12.25
C ASN A 303 -3.70 15.68 11.45
N ASP A 304 -4.82 15.98 12.12
CA ASP A 304 -6.00 16.60 11.50
C ASP A 304 -5.65 17.82 10.61
N LYS A 305 -4.81 18.75 11.08
CA LYS A 305 -4.48 19.99 10.35
C LYS A 305 -3.67 19.75 9.08
N LEU A 306 -2.73 18.81 9.12
CA LEU A 306 -1.97 18.41 7.94
C LEU A 306 -2.90 17.72 6.93
N LEU A 307 -3.79 16.84 7.37
CA LEU A 307 -4.74 16.14 6.50
C LEU A 307 -5.75 17.10 5.87
N GLU A 308 -6.31 18.04 6.65
CA GLU A 308 -7.17 19.12 6.16
C GLU A 308 -6.47 19.92 5.05
N ARG A 309 -5.22 20.34 5.29
CA ARG A 309 -4.42 21.02 4.27
C ARG A 309 -4.15 20.15 3.05
N GLY A 310 -3.88 18.86 3.25
CA GLY A 310 -3.72 17.88 2.18
C GLY A 310 -4.96 17.81 1.28
N LEU A 311 -6.17 17.82 1.86
CA LEU A 311 -7.43 17.81 1.11
C LEU A 311 -7.63 19.11 0.32
N GLU A 312 -7.30 20.28 0.87
CA GLU A 312 -7.34 21.54 0.13
C GLU A 312 -6.43 21.50 -1.11
N LEU A 313 -5.21 20.97 -0.95
CA LEU A 313 -4.25 20.85 -2.05
C LEU A 313 -4.67 19.82 -3.10
N LEU A 314 -5.28 18.71 -2.66
CA LEU A 314 -5.85 17.70 -3.54
C LEU A 314 -7.07 18.24 -4.30
N ALA A 315 -7.89 19.11 -3.70
CA ALA A 315 -9.00 19.76 -4.39
C ALA A 315 -8.50 20.63 -5.55
N MET A 316 -7.48 21.47 -5.32
CA MET A 316 -6.85 22.24 -6.40
C MET A 316 -6.21 21.33 -7.47
N LEU A 317 -5.61 20.21 -7.06
CA LEU A 317 -5.05 19.24 -8.02
C LEU A 317 -6.16 18.58 -8.87
N LYS A 318 -7.33 18.31 -8.28
CA LYS A 318 -8.51 17.77 -8.96
C LYS A 318 -9.10 18.77 -9.95
N GLU A 319 -9.07 20.06 -9.65
CA GLU A 319 -9.40 21.12 -10.60
C GLU A 319 -8.41 21.14 -11.78
N ASP A 320 -7.11 21.00 -11.53
CA ASP A 320 -6.09 20.95 -12.58
C ASP A 320 -6.13 19.65 -13.41
N GLN A 321 -6.73 18.57 -12.89
CA GLN A 321 -6.83 17.26 -13.55
C GLN A 321 -7.55 17.32 -14.90
N VAL A 322 -8.48 18.27 -15.09
CA VAL A 322 -9.18 18.43 -16.37
C VAL A 322 -8.31 19.11 -17.44
N ASN A 323 -7.17 19.67 -17.04
CA ASN A 323 -6.21 20.37 -17.89
C ASN A 323 -4.92 19.55 -18.06
N ILE A 324 -4.95 18.24 -17.83
CA ILE A 324 -3.82 17.37 -18.18
C ILE A 324 -3.68 17.37 -19.70
N ALA A 325 -2.44 17.54 -20.21
CA ALA A 325 -2.12 17.48 -21.63
C ALA A 325 -1.13 16.35 -21.94
N ALA A 326 -1.41 15.55 -22.96
CA ALA A 326 -0.66 14.35 -23.32
C ALA A 326 -0.16 14.40 -24.77
N ASN A 327 1.14 14.22 -24.96
CA ASN A 327 1.79 14.09 -26.26
C ASN A 327 1.82 12.61 -26.68
N GLY A 328 0.70 12.15 -27.21
CA GLY A 328 0.53 10.77 -27.68
C GLY A 328 0.09 9.77 -26.61
N LEU A 329 -0.09 8.52 -27.04
CA LEU A 329 -0.79 7.49 -26.25
C LEU A 329 -0.07 7.07 -24.95
N HIS A 330 1.26 7.14 -24.94
CA HIS A 330 2.02 6.84 -23.71
C HIS A 330 1.70 7.85 -22.60
N GLU A 331 1.75 9.14 -22.91
CA GLU A 331 1.41 10.17 -21.94
C GLU A 331 -0.07 10.23 -21.63
N LEU A 332 -0.93 9.85 -22.58
CA LEU A 332 -2.37 9.71 -22.32
C LEU A 332 -2.59 8.67 -21.20
N THR A 333 -1.90 7.54 -21.30
CA THR A 333 -1.93 6.49 -20.27
C THR A 333 -1.40 7.03 -18.93
N ARG A 334 -0.27 7.74 -18.94
CA ARG A 334 0.30 8.34 -17.73
C ARG A 334 -0.61 9.40 -17.10
N GLY A 335 -1.33 10.18 -17.91
CA GLY A 335 -2.33 11.15 -17.46
C GLY A 335 -3.47 10.48 -16.69
N TRP A 336 -4.05 9.43 -17.28
CA TRP A 336 -5.10 8.65 -16.61
C TRP A 336 -4.60 7.92 -15.37
N GLU A 337 -3.40 7.33 -15.40
CA GLU A 337 -2.81 6.72 -14.20
C GLU A 337 -2.55 7.76 -13.10
N ALA A 338 -2.18 8.99 -13.44
CA ALA A 338 -2.00 10.07 -12.48
C ALA A 338 -3.34 10.47 -11.84
N THR A 339 -4.41 10.57 -12.64
CA THR A 339 -5.79 10.73 -12.15
C THR A 339 -6.17 9.58 -11.22
N HIS A 340 -5.92 8.32 -11.60
CA HIS A 340 -6.25 7.17 -10.76
C HIS A 340 -5.55 7.22 -9.39
N ARG A 341 -4.27 7.64 -9.37
CA ARG A 341 -3.51 7.83 -8.12
C ARG A 341 -4.07 8.94 -7.25
N MET A 342 -4.55 10.04 -7.84
CA MET A 342 -5.16 11.14 -7.08
C MET A 342 -6.42 10.69 -6.34
N TYR A 343 -7.29 9.89 -6.97
CA TYR A 343 -8.49 9.37 -6.28
C TYR A 343 -8.13 8.40 -5.15
N GLN A 344 -7.10 7.57 -5.31
CA GLN A 344 -6.57 6.74 -4.22
C GLN A 344 -6.02 7.60 -3.07
N ALA A 345 -5.30 8.66 -3.40
CA ALA A 345 -4.75 9.61 -2.43
C ALA A 345 -5.86 10.31 -1.63
N GLU A 346 -6.90 10.82 -2.31
CA GLU A 346 -8.03 11.46 -1.64
C GLU A 346 -8.78 10.48 -0.72
N ALA A 347 -9.08 9.27 -1.20
CA ALA A 347 -9.71 8.23 -0.38
C ALA A 347 -8.88 7.90 0.88
N HIS A 348 -7.55 7.84 0.72
CA HIS A 348 -6.63 7.61 1.84
C HIS A 348 -6.64 8.75 2.85
N VAL A 349 -6.43 10.00 2.42
CA VAL A 349 -6.38 11.16 3.33
C VAL A 349 -7.69 11.30 4.10
N ARG A 350 -8.84 11.14 3.43
CA ARG A 350 -10.15 11.17 4.08
C ARG A 350 -10.32 10.06 5.11
N SER A 351 -9.86 8.85 4.81
CA SER A 351 -9.96 7.71 5.73
C SER A 351 -9.03 7.83 6.94
N VAL A 352 -7.82 8.35 6.73
CA VAL A 352 -6.90 8.65 7.84
C VAL A 352 -7.48 9.76 8.71
N LEU A 353 -8.08 10.81 8.12
CA LEU A 353 -8.69 11.91 8.85
C LEU A 353 -9.90 11.43 9.68
N PHE A 354 -10.78 10.63 9.06
CA PHE A 354 -11.97 10.08 9.70
C PHE A 354 -11.65 9.18 10.90
N ARG A 355 -10.60 8.35 10.82
CA ARG A 355 -10.18 7.49 11.93
C ARG A 355 -9.41 8.29 12.98
N GLU A 356 -10.05 8.57 14.11
CA GLU A 356 -9.49 9.33 15.23
C GLU A 356 -8.70 8.44 16.23
N GLU A 357 -7.76 7.65 15.72
CA GLU A 357 -6.82 6.86 16.51
C GLU A 357 -5.53 6.58 15.73
N THR A 358 -4.51 6.08 16.43
CA THR A 358 -3.35 5.44 15.81
C THR A 358 -3.41 3.94 16.04
N ARG A 359 -3.93 3.19 15.07
CA ARG A 359 -3.98 1.72 15.12
C ARG A 359 -2.74 1.04 14.55
N TRP A 360 -2.16 1.61 13.51
CA TRP A 360 -1.03 1.01 12.79
C TRP A 360 0.23 1.87 12.90
N PRO A 361 0.77 2.10 14.13
CA PRO A 361 2.05 2.78 14.28
C PRO A 361 3.11 2.05 13.44
N GLY A 362 4.00 2.80 12.81
CA GLY A 362 4.99 2.27 11.86
C GLY A 362 4.48 2.06 10.43
N TYR A 363 3.17 2.15 10.20
CA TYR A 363 2.58 2.47 8.89
C TYR A 363 2.18 3.93 8.82
N TYR A 364 1.56 4.46 9.88
CA TYR A 364 1.40 5.89 10.09
C TYR A 364 1.23 6.21 11.57
N PHE A 365 1.43 7.47 11.94
CA PHE A 365 1.20 7.95 13.29
C PHE A 365 0.36 9.24 13.27
N ARG A 366 -0.81 9.24 13.92
CA ARG A 366 -1.63 10.43 14.12
C ARG A 366 -1.18 11.12 15.41
N ALA A 367 -0.42 12.19 15.30
CA ALA A 367 0.18 12.87 16.46
C ALA A 367 -0.86 13.50 17.40
N ASP A 368 -2.02 13.88 16.85
CA ASP A 368 -3.19 14.40 17.56
C ASP A 368 -4.04 13.30 18.23
N THR A 369 -3.98 12.06 17.73
CA THR A 369 -4.64 10.87 18.31
C THR A 369 -3.64 9.71 18.41
N PRO A 370 -2.62 9.82 19.29
CA PRO A 370 -1.41 8.98 19.27
C PRO A 370 -1.60 7.59 19.90
N SER A 371 -2.84 7.19 20.19
CA SER A 371 -3.17 5.97 20.92
C SER A 371 -4.17 5.13 20.14
N MET A 372 -4.16 3.85 20.46
CA MET A 372 -5.10 2.87 19.94
C MET A 372 -6.40 2.92 20.76
N ASP A 373 -7.56 2.98 20.09
CA ASP A 373 -8.88 3.12 20.72
C ASP A 373 -9.80 1.97 20.29
N ASN A 374 -9.82 0.88 21.05
CA ASN A 374 -10.71 -0.25 20.75
C ASN A 374 -12.17 0.06 21.07
N ASP A 375 -12.44 0.93 22.05
CA ASP A 375 -13.81 1.20 22.51
C ASP A 375 -14.61 1.93 21.44
N ASN A 376 -13.97 2.85 20.73
CA ASN A 376 -14.61 3.59 19.65
C ASN A 376 -14.22 3.06 18.26
N TRP A 377 -12.99 2.59 18.02
CA TRP A 377 -12.44 2.40 16.68
C TRP A 377 -12.08 0.96 16.30
N LEU A 378 -12.56 -0.04 17.06
CA LEU A 378 -12.59 -1.44 16.61
C LEU A 378 -13.63 -1.65 15.49
N ALA A 379 -13.36 -1.02 14.35
CA ALA A 379 -14.22 -0.92 13.18
C ALA A 379 -13.37 -0.76 11.92
N PHE A 380 -13.89 -1.21 10.77
CA PHE A 380 -13.38 -0.82 9.47
C PHE A 380 -13.80 0.62 9.15
N CYS A 381 -12.88 1.35 8.50
CA CYS A 381 -13.16 2.66 7.93
C CYS A 381 -13.47 2.47 6.44
N ASN A 382 -14.71 2.76 6.08
CA ASN A 382 -15.19 2.62 4.73
C ASN A 382 -15.48 4.00 4.14
N CYS A 383 -15.47 4.11 2.82
CA CYS A 383 -15.87 5.32 2.13
C CYS A 383 -16.53 5.04 0.79
N LYS A 384 -17.39 5.95 0.36
CA LYS A 384 -18.11 5.86 -0.91
C LYS A 384 -18.03 7.21 -1.63
N TYR A 385 -17.74 7.16 -2.93
CA TYR A 385 -17.67 8.34 -3.78
C TYR A 385 -18.95 8.44 -4.62
N ASP A 386 -19.58 9.62 -4.64
CA ASP A 386 -20.63 9.93 -5.60
C ASP A 386 -20.04 10.76 -6.74
N ARG A 387 -19.98 10.17 -7.95
CA ARG A 387 -19.44 10.85 -9.12
C ARG A 387 -20.29 12.02 -9.61
N ASN A 388 -21.57 12.07 -9.25
CA ASN A 388 -22.50 13.11 -9.72
C ASN A 388 -22.35 14.39 -8.90
N THR A 389 -22.06 14.26 -7.60
CA THR A 389 -21.84 15.42 -6.70
C THR A 389 -20.34 15.70 -6.48
N GLY A 390 -19.49 14.70 -6.65
CA GLY A 390 -18.07 14.76 -6.34
C GLY A 390 -17.75 14.59 -4.85
N GLU A 391 -18.74 14.18 -4.04
CA GLU A 391 -18.64 14.06 -2.59
C GLU A 391 -18.19 12.64 -2.14
N TRP A 392 -17.60 12.59 -0.95
CA TRP A 392 -17.20 11.35 -0.29
C TRP A 392 -17.99 11.18 1.02
N GLU A 393 -18.67 10.05 1.15
CA GLU A 393 -19.30 9.61 2.40
C GLU A 393 -18.31 8.72 3.16
N MET A 394 -18.10 9.00 4.45
CA MET A 394 -17.29 8.17 5.34
C MET A 394 -18.19 7.30 6.22
N ILE A 395 -17.87 6.01 6.31
CA ILE A 395 -18.73 4.99 6.92
C ILE A 395 -17.90 4.20 7.93
N LYS A 396 -18.43 4.00 9.14
CA LYS A 396 -17.82 3.18 10.18
C LYS A 396 -18.53 1.83 10.26
N ARG A 397 -17.81 0.74 10.02
CA ARG A 397 -18.34 -0.64 10.05
C ARG A 397 -17.74 -1.40 11.24
N PRO A 398 -18.49 -1.67 12.33
CA PRO A 398 -17.97 -2.43 13.47
C PRO A 398 -17.35 -3.77 13.04
N VAL A 399 -16.25 -4.17 13.69
CA VAL A 399 -15.69 -5.51 13.48
C VAL A 399 -16.61 -6.54 14.13
N LYS A 400 -17.06 -7.51 13.34
CA LYS A 400 -17.82 -8.67 13.80
C LYS A 400 -16.99 -9.93 13.59
N TYR A 401 -16.99 -10.80 14.59
CA TYR A 401 -16.13 -11.99 14.59
C TYR A 401 -16.87 -13.18 13.98
N ILE A 402 -16.26 -13.79 12.96
CA ILE A 402 -16.75 -15.03 12.35
C ILE A 402 -16.36 -16.25 13.20
N THR A 403 -15.23 -16.17 13.90
CA THR A 403 -14.73 -17.19 14.83
C THR A 403 -14.36 -16.52 16.16
N GLN A 404 -14.66 -17.19 17.28
CA GLN A 404 -14.25 -16.74 18.62
C GLN A 404 -12.74 -16.85 18.83
#